data_AF-A0A1H6FTR5-F1
#
_entry.id   AF-A0A1H6FTR5-F1
#
_cell.length_a   1.000
_cell.length_b   1.000
_cell.length_c   1.000
_cell.angle_alpha   90.00
_cell.angle_beta   90.00
_cell.angle_gamma   90.00
#
_symmetry.space_group_name_H-M   'P 1'
#
loop_
_entity.id
_entity.type
_entity.pdbx_description
1 polymer ?
#
loop_
_entity_poly.entity_id
_entity_poly.type
_entity_poly.pdbx_seq_one_letter_code
_entity_poly.pdbx_strand_id
1 'polypeptide(L)'
;MAVVDDRQVGCDGCGRTVPLEELTAITMPDGDRVACCPRCEPHAREAARKCSSIDQRRRTCDGCTDTILAPRVEDVVLEDGTVITCCPECAAQAPAADSKTTSASSETDEATRTADDTRTRGHSELTDEDEALCTQCNEWVTAERFEITTIDGRSERFCPTCTEAAEENGIVKAIGMRESEARDVLSVDPGASNEEIRAAFHREVKRAHPDRQSGSRSAFQLVTDAYERLQKDT
;
A
#
# COMPACT_ATOMS: atom_id res chain seq x y z
N MET A 1 33.33 20.96 -42.13
CA MET A 1 32.22 21.21 -41.19
C MET A 1 31.75 19.86 -40.71
N ALA A 2 32.08 19.47 -39.48
CA ALA A 2 31.58 18.23 -38.90
C ALA A 2 30.17 18.52 -38.37
N VAL A 3 29.16 17.91 -38.98
CA VAL A 3 27.82 17.85 -38.39
C VAL A 3 27.92 16.88 -37.23
N VAL A 4 28.09 17.42 -36.02
CA VAL A 4 27.94 16.63 -34.79
C VAL A 4 26.43 16.37 -34.71
N ASP A 5 26.02 15.18 -35.15
CA ASP A 5 24.64 14.70 -35.08
C ASP A 5 24.34 14.46 -33.59
N ASP A 6 24.01 15.54 -32.88
CA ASP A 6 23.61 15.54 -31.47
C ASP A 6 22.20 14.95 -31.38
N ARG A 7 22.10 13.64 -31.65
CA ARG A 7 20.82 12.90 -31.64
C ARG A 7 20.40 12.73 -30.20
N GLN A 8 19.59 13.67 -29.74
CA GLN A 8 19.01 13.63 -28.41
C GLN A 8 17.70 12.83 -28.46
N VAL A 9 17.56 11.88 -27.53
CA VAL A 9 16.40 10.98 -27.43
C VAL A 9 15.87 11.03 -25.99
N GLY A 10 14.57 10.82 -25.82
CA GLY A 10 13.93 10.79 -24.51
C GLY A 10 14.34 9.56 -23.71
N CYS A 11 14.65 9.74 -22.43
CA CYS A 11 14.78 8.65 -21.46
C CYS A 11 13.38 8.09 -21.12
N ASP A 12 13.20 6.77 -21.24
CA ASP A 12 11.91 6.11 -20.95
C ASP A 12 11.52 6.18 -19.46
N GLY A 13 12.50 6.36 -18.56
CA GLY A 13 12.25 6.42 -17.11
C GLY A 13 11.80 7.78 -16.59
N CYS A 14 12.37 8.88 -17.10
CA CYS A 14 12.08 10.24 -16.60
C CYS A 14 11.62 11.24 -17.67
N GLY A 15 11.51 10.81 -18.93
CA GLY A 15 11.05 11.63 -20.06
C GLY A 15 12.01 12.73 -20.50
N ARG A 16 13.17 12.90 -19.85
CA ARG A 16 14.15 13.93 -20.19
C ARG A 16 14.89 13.57 -21.47
N THR A 17 15.10 14.56 -22.33
CA THR A 17 15.93 14.43 -23.52
C THR A 17 17.40 14.39 -23.10
N VAL A 18 18.11 13.36 -23.53
CA VAL A 18 19.54 13.16 -23.26
C VAL A 18 20.26 12.72 -24.54
N PRO A 19 21.59 12.89 -24.63
CA PRO A 19 22.36 12.40 -25.77
C PRO A 19 22.21 10.88 -25.91
N LEU A 20 22.06 10.38 -27.14
CA LEU A 20 21.88 8.94 -27.39
C LEU A 20 23.06 8.09 -26.87
N GLU A 21 24.26 8.65 -26.80
CA GLU A 21 25.45 7.99 -26.26
C GLU A 21 25.44 7.83 -24.73
N GLU A 22 24.63 8.61 -24.01
CA GLU A 22 24.46 8.50 -22.56
C GLU A 22 23.29 7.59 -22.16
N LEU A 23 22.53 7.08 -23.13
CA LEU A 23 21.44 6.15 -22.87
C LEU A 23 21.94 4.71 -22.75
N THR A 24 21.60 4.08 -21.64
CA THR A 24 21.79 2.65 -21.41
C THR A 24 20.51 1.91 -21.73
N ALA A 25 20.59 0.96 -22.68
CA ALA A 25 19.48 0.06 -22.97
C ALA A 25 19.41 -1.08 -21.93
N ILE A 26 18.25 -1.24 -21.29
CA ILE A 26 17.97 -2.27 -20.29
C ILE A 26 16.85 -3.16 -20.82
N THR A 27 17.01 -4.48 -20.68
CA THR A 27 15.96 -5.44 -21.00
C THR A 27 15.13 -5.73 -19.75
N MET A 28 13.82 -5.53 -19.85
CA MET A 28 12.83 -5.82 -18.83
C MET A 28 12.52 -7.33 -18.79
N PRO A 29 11.94 -7.85 -17.69
CA PRO A 29 11.59 -9.27 -17.56
C PRO A 29 10.59 -9.74 -18.63
N ASP A 30 9.72 -8.85 -19.10
CA ASP A 30 8.72 -9.12 -20.14
C ASP A 30 9.32 -9.18 -21.56
N GLY A 31 10.64 -8.96 -21.70
CA GLY A 31 11.35 -8.95 -22.98
C GLY A 31 11.47 -7.57 -23.64
N ASP A 32 10.71 -6.58 -23.16
CA ASP A 32 10.77 -5.20 -23.64
C ASP A 32 12.11 -4.53 -23.33
N ARG A 33 12.57 -3.64 -24.21
CA ARG A 33 13.83 -2.90 -24.04
C ARG A 33 13.54 -1.42 -23.82
N VAL A 34 14.07 -0.86 -22.74
CA VAL A 34 13.93 0.55 -22.36
C VAL A 34 15.28 1.26 -22.41
N ALA A 35 15.32 2.49 -22.90
CA ALA A 35 16.49 3.35 -22.95
C ALA A 35 16.46 4.32 -21.77
N CYS A 36 17.40 4.15 -20.83
CA CYS A 36 17.46 4.93 -19.60
C CYS A 36 18.72 5.78 -19.54
N CYS A 37 18.59 7.03 -19.07
CA CYS A 37 19.75 7.86 -18.77
C CYS A 37 20.53 7.34 -17.55
N PRO A 38 21.77 7.82 -17.28
CA PRO A 38 22.62 7.28 -16.22
C PRO A 38 22.01 7.40 -14.81
N ARG A 39 21.08 8.34 -14.62
CA ARG A 39 20.32 8.50 -13.37
C ARG A 39 19.20 7.47 -13.21
N CYS A 40 18.54 7.09 -14.31
CA CYS A 40 17.43 6.15 -14.30
C CYS A 40 17.88 4.69 -14.43
N GLU A 41 19.07 4.45 -15.01
CA GLU A 41 19.67 3.12 -15.15
C GLU A 41 19.64 2.27 -13.86
N PRO A 42 20.09 2.77 -12.68
CA PRO A 42 20.07 1.95 -11.47
C PRO A 42 18.64 1.56 -11.06
N HIS A 43 17.68 2.48 -11.19
CA HIS A 43 16.28 2.23 -10.87
C HIS A 43 15.63 1.23 -11.82
N ALA A 44 15.89 1.36 -13.13
CA ALA A 44 15.38 0.44 -14.13
C ALA A 44 15.97 -0.98 -13.97
N ARG A 45 17.25 -1.10 -13.61
CA ARG A 45 17.86 -2.41 -13.28
C ARG A 45 17.28 -3.02 -12.00
N GLU A 46 17.05 -2.21 -10.98
CA GLU A 46 16.45 -2.67 -9.74
C GLU A 46 15.00 -3.11 -9.95
N ALA A 47 14.23 -2.35 -10.74
CA ALA A 47 12.88 -2.72 -11.16
C ALA A 47 12.88 -4.04 -11.94
N ALA A 48 13.77 -4.21 -12.91
CA ALA A 48 13.90 -5.48 -13.63
C ALA A 48 14.18 -6.66 -12.70
N ARG A 49 15.04 -6.49 -11.68
CA ARG A 49 15.31 -7.52 -10.67
C ARG A 49 14.10 -7.83 -9.79
N LYS A 50 13.38 -6.80 -9.32
CA LYS A 50 12.19 -6.97 -8.45
C LYS A 50 11.01 -7.59 -9.20
N CYS A 51 10.73 -7.10 -10.41
CA CYS A 51 9.69 -7.65 -11.27
C CYS A 51 9.99 -9.10 -11.63
N SER A 52 11.26 -9.46 -11.93
CA SER A 52 11.65 -10.86 -12.14
C SER A 52 11.24 -11.77 -10.98
N SER A 53 11.34 -11.33 -9.73
CA SER A 53 10.96 -12.14 -8.55
C SER A 53 9.44 -12.27 -8.36
N ILE A 54 8.65 -11.34 -8.89
CA ILE A 54 7.19 -11.33 -8.78
C ILE A 54 6.57 -12.07 -9.98
N ASP A 55 7.09 -11.83 -11.19
CA ASP A 55 6.72 -12.55 -12.41
C ASP A 55 7.15 -14.02 -12.38
N GLN A 56 8.29 -14.38 -11.76
CA GLN A 56 8.59 -15.79 -11.50
C GLN A 56 7.53 -16.49 -10.63
N ARG A 57 6.76 -15.73 -9.86
CA ARG A 57 5.67 -16.25 -9.04
C ARG A 57 4.33 -16.20 -9.73
N ARG A 58 4.18 -15.62 -10.93
CA ARG A 58 2.92 -15.40 -11.62
C ARG A 58 3.01 -15.82 -13.09
N ARG A 59 2.08 -16.65 -13.55
CA ARG A 59 1.97 -17.09 -14.94
C ARG A 59 0.56 -16.84 -15.45
N THR A 60 0.44 -16.59 -16.74
CA THR A 60 -0.84 -16.44 -17.41
C THR A 60 -1.39 -17.82 -17.77
N CYS A 61 -2.66 -18.07 -17.47
CA CYS A 61 -3.35 -19.28 -17.93
C CYS A 61 -3.73 -19.14 -19.40
N ASP A 62 -3.36 -20.09 -20.25
CA ASP A 62 -3.68 -20.07 -21.68
C ASP A 62 -5.19 -20.26 -21.97
N GLY A 63 -5.95 -20.78 -21.00
CA GLY A 63 -7.39 -20.99 -21.13
C GLY A 63 -8.22 -19.75 -20.78
N CYS A 64 -8.01 -19.18 -19.60
CA CYS A 64 -8.79 -18.03 -19.10
C CYS A 64 -8.07 -16.68 -19.20
N THR A 65 -6.78 -16.66 -19.59
CA THR A 65 -5.92 -15.46 -19.64
C THR A 65 -5.67 -14.80 -18.28
N ASP A 66 -6.11 -15.41 -17.17
CA ASP A 66 -5.88 -14.85 -15.83
C ASP A 66 -4.43 -15.03 -15.37
N THR A 67 -3.95 -14.06 -14.59
CA THR A 67 -2.63 -14.10 -13.95
C THR A 67 -2.70 -14.86 -12.63
N ILE A 68 -2.10 -16.04 -12.60
CA ILE A 68 -2.21 -17.00 -11.49
C ILE A 68 -0.82 -17.30 -10.94
N LEU A 69 -0.71 -17.75 -9.69
CA LEU A 69 0.59 -18.10 -9.11
C LEU A 69 1.24 -19.28 -9.89
N ALA A 70 2.54 -19.18 -10.19
CA ALA A 70 3.32 -20.20 -10.89
C ALA A 70 3.16 -21.64 -10.33
N PRO A 71 3.09 -21.90 -9.01
CA PRO A 71 2.84 -23.25 -8.48
C PRO A 71 1.38 -23.74 -8.64
N ARG A 72 0.47 -22.91 -9.13
CA ARG A 72 -0.95 -23.25 -9.33
C ARG A 72 -1.31 -23.43 -10.80
N VAL A 73 -0.35 -23.32 -11.71
CA VAL A 73 -0.56 -23.64 -13.13
C VAL A 73 0.15 -24.94 -13.45
N GLU A 74 -0.46 -25.73 -14.33
CA GLU A 74 0.01 -27.05 -14.74
C GLU A 74 0.12 -27.07 -16.26
N ASP A 75 1.14 -27.75 -16.77
CA ASP A 75 1.34 -27.93 -18.21
C ASP A 75 0.52 -29.12 -18.69
N VAL A 76 -0.44 -28.87 -19.58
CA VAL A 76 -1.34 -29.87 -20.17
C VAL A 76 -0.93 -30.11 -21.62
N VAL A 77 -0.80 -31.38 -22.00
CA VAL A 77 -0.52 -31.79 -23.38
C VAL A 77 -1.85 -32.11 -24.07
N LEU A 78 -2.18 -31.32 -25.09
CA LEU A 78 -3.34 -31.54 -25.95
C LEU A 78 -3.10 -32.72 -26.92
N GLU A 79 -4.17 -33.21 -27.53
CA GLU A 79 -4.15 -34.36 -28.45
C GLU A 79 -3.25 -34.16 -29.69
N ASP A 80 -2.98 -32.91 -30.05
CA ASP A 80 -2.11 -32.51 -31.17
C ASP A 80 -0.62 -32.38 -30.78
N GLY A 81 -0.29 -32.64 -29.52
CA GLY A 81 1.05 -32.49 -28.96
C GLY A 81 1.39 -31.05 -28.53
N THR A 82 0.43 -30.12 -28.58
CA THR A 82 0.62 -28.76 -28.08
C THR A 82 0.62 -28.75 -26.55
N VAL A 83 1.63 -28.12 -25.96
CA VAL A 83 1.73 -27.91 -24.50
C VAL A 83 1.14 -26.55 -24.16
N ILE A 84 0.11 -26.54 -23.32
CA ILE A 84 -0.52 -25.31 -22.80
C ILE A 84 -0.34 -25.24 -21.28
N THR A 85 -0.12 -24.06 -20.74
CA THR A 85 -0.02 -23.83 -19.29
C THR A 85 -1.39 -23.36 -18.79
N CYS A 86 -2.07 -24.17 -18.00
CA CYS A 86 -3.44 -23.90 -17.56
C CYS A 86 -3.58 -23.87 -16.04
N CYS A 87 -4.57 -23.11 -15.57
CA CYS A 87 -5.06 -23.23 -14.21
C CYS A 87 -5.78 -24.57 -14.01
N PRO A 88 -6.00 -25.01 -12.76
CA PRO A 88 -6.58 -26.32 -12.48
C PRO A 88 -7.99 -26.47 -13.06
N GLU A 89 -8.73 -25.36 -13.15
CA GLU A 89 -10.08 -25.33 -13.73
C GLU A 89 -10.07 -25.51 -15.25
N CYS A 90 -9.13 -24.84 -15.94
CA CYS A 90 -8.96 -24.99 -17.39
C CYS A 90 -8.34 -26.35 -17.74
N ALA A 91 -7.42 -26.85 -16.93
CA ALA A 91 -6.83 -28.18 -17.09
C ALA A 91 -7.89 -29.29 -16.97
N ALA A 92 -8.82 -29.18 -16.01
CA ALA A 92 -9.92 -30.13 -15.84
C ALA A 92 -10.94 -30.12 -17.01
N GLN A 93 -10.98 -29.04 -17.79
CA GLN A 93 -11.86 -28.88 -18.94
C GLN A 93 -11.16 -29.15 -20.27
N ALA A 94 -9.83 -29.30 -20.27
CA ALA A 94 -9.07 -29.62 -21.46
C ALA A 94 -9.38 -31.07 -21.90
N PRO A 95 -9.57 -31.31 -23.22
CA PRO A 95 -9.72 -32.67 -23.73
C PRO A 95 -8.36 -33.39 -23.58
N ALA A 96 -8.17 -34.09 -22.47
CA ALA A 96 -6.97 -34.86 -22.21
C ALA A 96 -6.97 -36.13 -23.07
N ALA A 97 -5.87 -36.38 -23.77
CA ALA A 97 -5.60 -37.70 -24.35
C ALA A 97 -5.42 -38.72 -23.21
N ASP A 98 -6.37 -39.65 -23.12
CA ASP A 98 -6.46 -40.83 -22.24
C ASP A 98 -5.38 -41.05 -21.16
N SER A 99 -5.82 -41.01 -19.90
CA SER A 99 -5.26 -41.88 -18.86
C SER A 99 -6.37 -42.43 -17.98
N LYS A 100 -6.94 -43.54 -18.46
CA LYS A 100 -7.47 -44.68 -17.71
C LYS A 100 -8.12 -44.39 -16.34
N THR A 101 -9.45 -44.37 -16.38
CA THR A 101 -10.33 -44.74 -15.28
C THR A 101 -9.91 -46.06 -14.63
N THR A 102 -9.68 -46.05 -13.32
CA THR A 102 -9.95 -47.19 -12.45
C THR A 102 -10.71 -46.70 -11.23
N SER A 103 -12.01 -46.93 -11.23
CA SER A 103 -12.85 -46.87 -10.04
C SER A 103 -12.66 -48.14 -9.21
N ALA A 104 -12.49 -48.00 -7.90
CA ALA A 104 -12.82 -49.04 -6.92
C ALA A 104 -13.29 -48.36 -5.62
N SER A 105 -14.41 -48.88 -5.12
CA SER A 105 -15.31 -48.30 -4.12
C SER A 105 -14.91 -48.56 -2.65
N SER A 106 -15.41 -47.69 -1.76
CA SER A 106 -15.85 -47.90 -0.34
C SER A 106 -14.81 -48.48 0.66
N GLU A 107 -14.72 -48.14 1.95
CA GLU A 107 -15.75 -47.98 3.00
C GLU A 107 -15.21 -47.13 4.19
N THR A 108 -16.15 -46.43 4.84
CA THR A 108 -16.40 -46.12 6.27
C THR A 108 -15.31 -46.20 7.37
N ASP A 109 -15.30 -45.13 8.20
CA ASP A 109 -14.88 -44.94 9.61
C ASP A 109 -13.63 -45.64 10.19
N GLU A 110 -12.67 -44.82 10.68
CA GLU A 110 -12.24 -44.93 12.07
C GLU A 110 -11.63 -43.62 12.60
N ALA A 111 -12.14 -43.20 13.74
CA ALA A 111 -11.74 -42.02 14.48
C ALA A 111 -10.36 -42.17 15.15
N THR A 112 -9.88 -41.01 15.64
CA THR A 112 -8.87 -40.79 16.70
C THR A 112 -7.43 -40.55 16.21
N ARG A 113 -6.98 -39.28 16.28
CA ARG A 113 -6.10 -38.76 17.35
C ARG A 113 -5.65 -37.30 17.08
N THR A 114 -6.15 -36.43 17.95
CA THR A 114 -5.52 -35.25 18.56
C THR A 114 -4.04 -34.97 18.28
N ALA A 115 -3.77 -33.75 17.80
CA ALA A 115 -2.75 -32.79 18.28
C ALA A 115 -3.17 -31.43 17.67
N ASP A 116 -3.88 -30.58 18.40
CA ASP A 116 -3.27 -29.55 19.26
C ASP A 116 -2.14 -28.81 18.53
N ASP A 117 -2.50 -27.78 17.78
CA ASP A 117 -1.66 -26.59 17.63
C ASP A 117 -2.59 -25.39 17.76
N THR A 118 -2.82 -25.08 19.03
CA THR A 118 -3.48 -23.87 19.48
C THR A 118 -2.61 -22.70 19.04
N ARG A 119 -2.87 -22.16 17.84
CA ARG A 119 -2.47 -20.79 17.53
C ARG A 119 -3.38 -19.88 18.34
N THR A 120 -2.93 -19.64 19.57
CA THR A 120 -3.31 -18.53 20.43
C THR A 120 -3.00 -17.25 19.67
N ARG A 121 -3.85 -16.87 18.71
CA ARG A 121 -4.16 -15.46 18.53
C ARG A 121 -4.81 -15.09 19.83
N GLY A 122 -4.03 -14.49 20.72
CA GLY A 122 -4.55 -13.70 21.82
C GLY A 122 -5.33 -12.56 21.18
N HIS A 123 -6.56 -12.87 20.76
CA HIS A 123 -7.61 -11.89 20.54
C HIS A 123 -7.97 -11.44 21.95
N SER A 124 -7.13 -10.57 22.47
CA SER A 124 -7.51 -9.68 23.54
C SER A 124 -8.73 -8.95 23.01
N GLU A 125 -9.86 -9.16 23.67
CA GLU A 125 -11.11 -8.45 23.42
C GLU A 125 -10.89 -6.94 23.67
N LEU A 126 -10.27 -6.30 22.69
CA LEU A 126 -10.28 -4.88 22.43
C LEU A 126 -10.93 -4.80 21.05
N THR A 127 -12.06 -4.14 20.98
CA THR A 127 -12.84 -3.89 19.77
C THR A 127 -11.92 -3.59 18.58
N ASP A 128 -12.10 -4.28 17.45
CA ASP A 128 -11.40 -4.06 16.16
C ASP A 128 -11.55 -2.62 15.59
N GLU A 129 -12.09 -1.69 16.37
CA GLU A 129 -12.41 -0.31 16.02
C GLU A 129 -11.20 0.65 16.18
N ASP A 130 -10.17 0.24 16.94
CA ASP A 130 -8.99 1.08 17.25
C ASP A 130 -7.74 0.75 16.41
N GLU A 131 -7.74 -0.36 15.67
CA GLU A 131 -6.62 -0.78 14.82
C GLU A 131 -6.76 -0.20 13.42
N ALA A 132 -5.81 0.62 12.99
CA ALA A 132 -5.88 1.08 11.62
C ALA A 132 -4.50 1.37 10.98
N LEU A 133 -4.48 1.32 9.65
CA LEU A 133 -3.26 1.15 8.87
C LEU A 133 -2.40 2.41 8.81
N CYS A 134 -1.08 2.25 8.96
CA CYS A 134 -0.09 3.26 8.64
C CYS A 134 0.19 3.30 7.13
N THR A 135 0.20 4.48 6.52
CA THR A 135 0.41 4.62 5.05
C THR A 135 1.85 4.38 4.59
N GLN A 136 2.83 4.39 5.50
CA GLN A 136 4.25 4.20 5.15
C GLN A 136 4.72 2.76 5.32
N CYS A 137 4.56 2.21 6.53
CA CYS A 137 4.96 0.83 6.80
C CYS A 137 3.88 -0.19 6.45
N ASN A 138 2.64 0.26 6.16
CA ASN A 138 1.49 -0.60 5.88
C ASN A 138 1.20 -1.62 7.00
N GLU A 139 1.59 -1.28 8.22
CA GLU A 139 1.33 -2.04 9.44
C GLU A 139 0.04 -1.54 10.09
N TRP A 140 -0.74 -2.45 10.66
CA TRP A 140 -1.87 -2.10 11.54
C TRP A 140 -1.31 -1.62 12.87
N VAL A 141 -1.78 -0.46 13.32
CA VAL A 141 -1.34 0.11 14.60
C VAL A 141 -2.54 0.48 15.43
N THR A 142 -2.45 0.19 16.73
CA THR A 142 -3.43 0.58 17.76
C THR A 142 -3.20 2.01 18.26
N ALA A 143 -2.02 2.57 17.99
CA ALA A 143 -1.70 3.95 18.35
C ALA A 143 -2.35 4.95 17.39
N GLU A 144 -2.78 6.11 17.91
CA GLU A 144 -3.28 7.21 17.07
C GLU A 144 -2.25 7.58 15.99
N ARG A 145 -2.74 7.79 14.77
CA ARG A 145 -1.89 8.13 13.62
C ARG A 145 -1.84 9.62 13.41
N PHE A 146 -0.66 10.09 13.04
CA PHE A 146 -0.39 11.49 12.78
C PHE A 146 -0.74 11.81 11.33
N GLU A 147 -1.54 12.86 11.12
CA GLU A 147 -1.72 13.45 9.79
C GLU A 147 -0.45 14.26 9.48
N ILE A 148 0.32 13.83 8.50
CA ILE A 148 1.59 14.43 8.13
C ILE A 148 1.48 15.01 6.73
N THR A 149 1.89 16.26 6.60
CA THR A 149 2.13 16.86 5.29
C THR A 149 3.59 16.67 4.94
N THR A 150 3.87 15.92 3.89
CA THR A 150 5.22 15.73 3.37
C THR A 150 5.73 16.97 2.63
N ILE A 151 7.04 17.06 2.38
CA ILE A 151 7.65 18.13 1.58
C ILE A 151 7.04 18.26 0.17
N ASP A 152 6.54 17.16 -0.39
CA ASP A 152 5.87 17.10 -1.69
C ASP A 152 4.42 17.62 -1.62
N GLY A 153 3.95 18.03 -0.45
CA GLY A 153 2.62 18.58 -0.22
C GLY A 153 1.51 17.54 -0.11
N ARG A 154 1.85 16.24 -0.01
CA ARG A 154 0.87 15.18 0.20
C ARG A 154 0.57 15.01 1.68
N SER A 155 -0.72 14.84 2.00
CA SER A 155 -1.19 14.49 3.34
C SER A 155 -1.27 12.97 3.47
N GLU A 156 -0.54 12.43 4.43
CA GLU A 156 -0.46 10.99 4.69
C GLU A 156 -0.64 10.71 6.19
N ARG A 157 -0.93 9.46 6.58
CA ARG A 157 -1.20 9.07 7.97
C ARG A 157 -0.13 8.10 8.47
N PHE A 158 0.74 8.55 9.38
CA PHE A 158 1.87 7.77 9.86
C PHE A 158 1.65 7.30 11.30
N CYS A 159 2.16 6.11 11.63
CA CYS A 159 2.28 5.68 13.02
C CYS A 159 3.37 6.50 13.74
N PRO A 160 3.40 6.54 15.09
CA PRO A 160 4.39 7.31 15.85
C PRO A 160 5.84 7.09 15.39
N THR A 161 6.21 5.83 15.15
CA THR A 161 7.56 5.48 14.70
C THR A 161 7.88 5.99 13.28
N CYS A 162 6.91 5.92 12.36
CA CYS A 162 7.10 6.45 11.01
C CYS A 162 7.11 7.98 11.01
N THR A 163 6.38 8.62 11.92
CA THR A 163 6.43 10.08 12.13
C THR A 163 7.83 10.50 12.54
N GLU A 164 8.39 9.90 13.59
CA GLU A 164 9.75 10.20 14.07
C GLU A 164 10.80 9.99 12.98
N ALA A 165 10.70 8.87 12.25
CA ALA A 165 11.59 8.61 11.13
C ALA A 165 11.44 9.65 10.01
N ALA A 166 10.21 10.07 9.68
CA ALA A 166 9.98 11.06 8.64
C ALA A 166 10.51 12.45 9.04
N GLU A 167 10.41 12.81 10.32
CA GLU A 167 11.00 14.03 10.87
C GLU A 167 12.53 13.99 10.77
N GLU A 168 13.16 12.89 11.19
CA GLU A 168 14.61 12.71 11.14
C GLU A 168 15.14 12.80 9.70
N ASN A 169 14.40 12.24 8.74
CA ASN A 169 14.75 12.28 7.32
C ASN A 169 14.44 13.62 6.65
N GLY A 170 13.83 14.58 7.35
CA GLY A 170 13.47 15.90 6.80
C GLY A 170 12.38 15.85 5.72
N ILE A 171 11.54 14.81 5.74
CA ILE A 171 10.45 14.60 4.78
C ILE A 171 9.16 15.30 5.23
N VAL A 172 9.09 15.68 6.52
CA VAL A 172 7.92 16.32 7.13
C VAL A 172 7.96 17.83 6.94
N LYS A 173 6.90 18.36 6.33
CA LYS A 173 6.64 19.80 6.25
C LYS A 173 5.83 20.30 7.44
N ALA A 174 4.82 19.53 7.85
CA ALA A 174 3.97 19.84 8.99
C ALA A 174 3.35 18.58 9.58
N ILE A 175 3.18 18.57 10.90
CA ILE A 175 2.47 17.53 11.64
C ILE A 175 1.15 18.12 12.13
N GLY A 176 0.05 17.46 11.78
CA GLY A 176 -1.28 17.79 12.23
C GLY A 176 -1.48 17.44 13.70
N MET A 177 -2.40 18.17 14.35
CA MET A 177 -2.78 17.91 15.73
C MET A 177 -3.35 16.49 15.89
N ARG A 178 -3.05 15.84 17.00
CA ARG A 178 -3.65 14.54 17.36
C ARG A 178 -5.13 14.70 17.72
N GLU A 179 -5.88 13.62 17.58
CA GLU A 179 -7.30 13.62 17.93
C GLU A 179 -7.50 13.76 19.44
N SER A 180 -6.76 12.98 20.23
CA SER A 180 -6.66 13.13 21.69
C SER A 180 -6.33 14.57 22.11
N GLU A 181 -5.32 15.17 21.51
CA GLU A 181 -4.92 16.56 21.79
C GLU A 181 -6.01 17.56 21.40
N ALA A 182 -6.69 17.36 20.27
CA ALA A 182 -7.81 18.19 19.87
C ALA A 182 -8.98 18.11 20.86
N ARG A 183 -9.25 16.93 21.41
CA ARG A 183 -10.24 16.75 22.49
C ARG A 183 -9.83 17.44 23.77
N ASP A 184 -8.55 17.38 24.14
CA ASP A 184 -8.01 18.09 25.30
C ASP A 184 -8.16 19.61 25.16
N VAL A 185 -7.83 20.16 23.98
CA VAL A 185 -7.97 21.59 23.67
C VAL A 185 -9.42 22.05 23.80
N LEU A 186 -10.38 21.25 23.34
CA LEU A 186 -11.81 21.55 23.46
C LEU A 186 -12.41 21.13 24.80
N SER A 187 -11.64 20.44 25.65
CA SER A 187 -12.09 19.87 26.93
C SER A 187 -13.37 19.03 26.76
N VAL A 188 -13.36 18.14 25.77
CA VAL A 188 -14.45 17.21 25.46
C VAL A 188 -14.04 15.76 25.74
N ASP A 189 -15.02 14.93 26.06
CA ASP A 189 -14.81 13.51 26.31
C ASP A 189 -14.45 12.75 25.01
N PRO A 190 -13.67 11.65 25.07
CA PRO A 190 -13.43 10.76 23.93
C PRO A 190 -14.68 10.36 23.15
N GLY A 191 -15.80 10.14 23.84
CA GLY A 191 -17.09 9.76 23.25
C GLY A 191 -18.05 10.91 22.99
N ALA A 192 -17.59 12.16 23.03
CA ALA A 192 -18.46 13.32 22.84
C ALA A 192 -19.09 13.35 21.43
N SER A 193 -20.38 13.67 21.38
CA SER A 193 -21.13 13.85 20.14
C SER A 193 -20.69 15.10 19.37
N ASN A 194 -21.00 15.13 18.07
CA ASN A 194 -20.77 16.28 17.20
C ASN A 194 -21.38 17.58 17.75
N GLU A 195 -22.57 17.50 18.34
CA GLU A 195 -23.24 18.63 18.97
C GLU A 195 -22.45 19.15 20.19
N GLU A 196 -21.93 18.26 21.02
CA GLU A 196 -21.11 18.60 22.18
C GLU A 196 -19.78 19.23 21.76
N ILE A 197 -19.13 18.68 20.73
CA ILE A 197 -17.91 19.24 20.13
C ILE A 197 -18.16 20.67 19.62
N ARG A 198 -19.26 20.90 18.90
CA ARG A 198 -19.65 22.25 18.43
C ARG A 198 -19.93 23.22 19.58
N ALA A 199 -20.63 22.75 20.61
CA ALA A 199 -20.92 23.56 21.79
C ALA A 199 -19.63 23.95 22.53
N ALA A 200 -18.70 22.99 22.70
CA ALA A 200 -17.40 23.22 23.29
C ALA A 200 -16.56 24.22 22.48
N PHE A 201 -16.51 24.05 21.15
CA PHE A 201 -15.86 24.98 20.24
C PHE A 201 -16.38 26.41 20.41
N HIS A 202 -17.69 26.62 20.42
CA HIS A 202 -18.25 27.96 20.62
C HIS A 202 -17.93 28.57 21.99
N ARG A 203 -17.79 27.75 23.05
CA ARG A 203 -17.37 28.24 24.37
C ARG A 203 -15.90 28.67 24.36
N GLU A 204 -15.02 27.82 23.84
CA GLU A 204 -13.59 28.07 23.82
C GLU A 204 -13.20 29.18 22.83
N VAL A 205 -13.84 29.27 21.67
CA VAL A 205 -13.68 30.40 20.75
C VAL A 205 -14.01 31.72 21.44
N LYS A 206 -15.14 31.78 22.16
CA LYS A 206 -15.50 33.00 22.89
C LYS A 206 -14.45 33.36 23.94
N ARG A 207 -13.77 32.38 24.54
CA ARG A 207 -12.71 32.60 25.54
C ARG A 207 -11.38 33.03 24.90
N ALA A 208 -11.00 32.40 23.80
CA ALA A 208 -9.75 32.59 23.09
C ALA A 208 -9.76 33.78 22.11
N HIS A 209 -10.92 34.36 21.83
CA HIS A 209 -11.07 35.46 20.87
C HIS A 209 -10.12 36.64 21.17
N PRO A 210 -9.36 37.14 20.17
CA PRO A 210 -8.37 38.21 20.39
C PRO A 210 -8.96 39.52 20.93
N ASP A 211 -10.26 39.77 20.70
CA ASP A 211 -10.96 40.94 21.26
C ASP A 211 -11.15 40.86 22.79
N ARG A 212 -10.85 39.72 23.42
CA ARG A 212 -10.87 39.57 24.87
C ARG A 212 -9.48 39.75 25.46
N GLN A 213 -9.45 40.27 26.69
CA GLN A 213 -8.22 40.51 27.43
C GLN A 213 -7.40 39.23 27.71
N SER A 214 -8.05 38.07 27.74
CA SER A 214 -7.41 36.76 27.90
C SER A 214 -7.18 36.01 26.58
N GLY A 215 -7.63 36.57 25.45
CA GLY A 215 -7.60 35.91 24.16
C GLY A 215 -6.41 36.33 23.32
N SER A 216 -6.04 35.48 22.36
CA SER A 216 -4.97 35.75 21.42
C SER A 216 -5.27 35.08 20.08
N ARG A 217 -4.66 35.58 19.00
CA ARG A 217 -4.82 34.97 17.68
C ARG A 217 -4.33 33.51 17.65
N SER A 218 -3.26 33.20 18.38
CA SER A 218 -2.73 31.84 18.47
C SER A 218 -3.66 30.92 19.26
N ALA A 219 -4.25 31.39 20.36
CA ALA A 219 -5.22 30.61 21.13
C ALA A 219 -6.49 30.34 20.30
N PHE A 220 -6.97 31.34 19.55
CA PHE A 220 -8.09 31.17 18.64
C PHE A 220 -7.78 30.13 17.56
N GLN A 221 -6.60 30.24 16.92
CA GLN A 221 -6.18 29.29 15.90
C GLN A 221 -6.10 27.85 16.45
N LEU A 222 -5.52 27.66 17.64
CA LEU A 222 -5.43 26.35 18.28
C LEU A 222 -6.80 25.69 18.47
N VAL A 223 -7.79 26.47 18.91
CA VAL A 223 -9.18 26.00 19.11
C VAL A 223 -9.86 25.68 17.76
N THR A 224 -9.58 26.47 16.72
CA THR A 224 -10.07 26.20 15.35
C THR A 224 -9.47 24.93 14.78
N ASP A 225 -8.15 24.76 14.86
CA ASP A 225 -7.43 23.59 14.36
C ASP A 225 -7.92 22.31 15.06
N ALA A 226 -8.14 22.37 16.38
CA ALA A 226 -8.71 21.26 17.15
C ALA A 226 -10.12 20.88 16.66
N TYR A 227 -10.99 21.85 16.41
CA TYR A 227 -12.34 21.59 15.91
C TYR A 227 -12.35 20.99 14.50
N GLU A 228 -11.54 21.53 13.59
CA GLU A 228 -11.37 20.99 12.24
C GLU A 228 -10.83 19.56 12.27
N ARG A 229 -9.90 19.27 13.20
CA ARG A 229 -9.34 17.94 13.39
C ARG A 229 -10.39 16.91 13.76
N LEU A 230 -11.30 17.22 14.70
CA LEU A 230 -12.34 16.27 15.13
C LEU A 230 -13.44 16.08 14.08
N GLN A 231 -13.77 17.11 13.30
CA GLN A 231 -14.74 17.02 12.20
C GLN A 231 -14.30 16.13 11.03
N LYS A 232 -12.99 15.91 10.84
CA LYS A 232 -12.48 15.05 9.76
C LYS A 232 -12.61 13.54 10.04
N ASP A 233 -12.72 13.15 11.31
CA ASP A 233 -12.73 11.75 11.75
C ASP A 233 -14.13 11.26 12.21
N THR A 234 -15.15 12.12 12.16
CA THR A 234 -16.56 11.76 12.46
C THR A 234 -17.38 11.63 11.18
#